data_AF-A0A660Q754-F1
#
_entry.id   AF-A0A660Q754-F1
#
_cell.length_a   1.000
_cell.length_b   1.000
_cell.length_c   1.000
_cell.angle_alpha   90.00
_cell.angle_beta   90.00
_cell.angle_gamma   90.00
#
_symmetry.space_group_name_H-M   'P 1'
#
loop_
_entity.id
_entity.type
_entity.pdbx_description
1 polymer ?
#
loop_
_entity_poly.entity_id
_entity_poly.type
_entity_poly.pdbx_seq_one_letter_code
_entity_poly.pdbx_strand_id
1 'polypeptide(L)'
;MADTSKHKDYLTTTEAAKILSVSPDTVLKWVKAGKIESFRTLGGHFRIPSGALDALATEKNDLPILDTTARQISTFQYCWEYLSKGGAIKPECHECITYRSRSRRCYELRDLPEGLGCLRLYCKSSCEDCDYYGIVSGQGINVMVLSEGNRILTDYDEDSNNGIHIRFVTSEYECAMMIEKFRPDYIVVDCTLGKKRTEVVCRSLFNDPRIPVVRLILSSKIKKLSEYCDKEVFGWIKKPFTVRQLMDCIEGTA
;
A
#
# COMPACT_ATOMS: atom_id res chain seq x y z
N MET A 1 -11.23 36.32 3.43
CA MET A 1 -11.47 37.11 2.20
C MET A 1 -10.68 36.47 1.08
N ALA A 2 -11.35 36.27 -0.05
CA ALA A 2 -11.00 35.36 -1.15
C ALA A 2 -9.89 35.87 -2.06
N ASP A 3 -9.19 34.94 -2.74
CA ASP A 3 -8.89 35.04 -4.17
C ASP A 3 -8.68 33.63 -4.76
N THR A 4 -9.77 32.94 -5.14
CA THR A 4 -10.18 32.66 -6.53
C THR A 4 -9.14 32.04 -7.46
N SER A 5 -9.44 30.81 -7.88
CA SER A 5 -8.93 30.12 -9.06
C SER A 5 -8.83 31.04 -10.27
N LYS A 6 -7.60 31.34 -10.71
CA LYS A 6 -7.33 31.71 -12.10
C LYS A 6 -6.75 30.49 -12.80
N HIS A 7 -7.59 29.73 -13.51
CA HIS A 7 -7.10 28.86 -14.56
C HIS A 7 -6.43 29.75 -15.61
N LYS A 8 -5.10 29.81 -15.55
CA LYS A 8 -4.31 30.46 -16.59
C LYS A 8 -4.42 29.53 -17.80
N ASP A 9 -5.09 29.98 -18.85
CA ASP A 9 -5.36 29.14 -20.04
C ASP A 9 -4.08 28.53 -20.62
N TYR A 10 -2.95 29.24 -20.46
CA TYR A 10 -1.63 28.83 -20.91
C TYR A 10 -0.58 28.95 -19.82
N LEU A 11 0.22 27.90 -19.70
CA LEU A 11 1.31 27.74 -18.76
C LEU A 11 2.66 27.86 -19.46
N THR A 12 3.63 28.42 -18.76
CA THR A 12 5.05 28.32 -19.15
C THR A 12 5.59 26.92 -18.85
N THR A 13 6.72 26.55 -19.46
CA THR A 13 7.39 25.26 -19.16
C THR A 13 7.76 25.13 -17.69
N THR A 14 8.12 26.24 -17.02
CA THR A 14 8.46 26.26 -15.60
C THR A 14 7.23 26.11 -14.71
N GLU A 15 6.09 26.72 -15.08
CA GLU A 15 4.82 26.54 -14.35
C GLU A 15 4.29 25.12 -14.53
N ALA A 16 4.31 24.59 -15.75
CA ALA A 16 3.94 23.19 -16.03
C ALA A 16 4.84 22.19 -15.27
N ALA A 17 6.13 22.50 -15.14
CA ALA A 17 7.09 21.69 -14.39
C ALA A 17 6.75 21.63 -12.89
N LYS A 18 6.38 22.77 -12.29
CA LYS A 18 5.91 22.83 -10.90
C LYS A 18 4.63 22.02 -10.70
N ILE A 19 3.68 22.13 -11.61
CA ILE A 19 2.40 21.38 -11.53
C ILE A 19 2.64 19.88 -11.65
N LEU A 20 3.50 19.45 -12.58
CA LEU A 20 3.82 18.03 -12.80
C LEU A 20 4.90 17.49 -11.84
N SER A 21 5.41 18.32 -10.92
CA SER A 21 6.52 18.01 -10.00
C SER A 21 7.74 17.40 -10.70
N VAL A 22 8.13 17.95 -11.85
CA VAL A 22 9.33 17.56 -12.61
C VAL A 22 10.20 18.78 -12.88
N SER A 23 11.42 18.60 -13.41
CA SER A 23 12.26 19.73 -13.82
C SER A 23 11.73 20.40 -15.11
N PRO A 24 11.97 21.72 -15.30
CA PRO A 24 11.61 22.44 -16.53
C PRO A 24 12.19 21.81 -17.81
N ASP A 25 13.38 21.21 -17.72
CA ASP A 25 14.01 20.51 -18.84
C ASP A 25 13.26 19.25 -19.26
N THR A 26 12.68 18.52 -18.30
CA THR A 26 11.85 17.35 -18.58
C THR A 26 10.58 17.75 -19.34
N VAL A 27 9.93 18.85 -18.94
CA VAL A 27 8.79 19.41 -19.66
C VAL A 27 9.19 19.86 -21.07
N LEU A 28 10.34 20.52 -21.23
CA LEU A 28 10.84 20.95 -22.53
C LEU A 28 11.13 19.75 -23.46
N LYS A 29 11.67 18.65 -22.92
CA LYS A 29 11.88 17.39 -23.66
C LYS A 29 10.55 16.80 -24.13
N TRP A 30 9.54 16.75 -23.29
CA TRP A 30 8.21 16.23 -23.66
C TRP A 30 7.50 17.09 -24.70
N VAL A 31 7.62 18.41 -24.59
CA VAL A 31 7.16 19.37 -25.60
C VAL A 31 7.85 19.13 -26.94
N LYS A 32 9.18 18.99 -26.96
CA LYS A 32 9.93 18.71 -28.20
C LYS A 32 9.63 17.32 -28.79
N ALA A 33 9.31 16.36 -27.93
CA ALA A 33 8.90 15.01 -28.33
C ALA A 33 7.42 14.90 -28.73
N GLY A 34 6.65 16.00 -28.65
CA GLY A 34 5.22 16.04 -28.99
C GLY A 34 4.30 15.38 -27.96
N LYS A 35 4.81 15.01 -26.78
CA LYS A 35 4.02 14.37 -25.71
C LYS A 35 3.15 15.35 -24.92
N ILE A 36 3.47 16.64 -24.99
CA ILE A 36 2.64 17.72 -24.44
C ILE A 36 2.29 18.65 -25.58
N GLU A 37 1.00 18.85 -25.80
CA GLU A 37 0.53 19.86 -26.73
C GLU A 37 1.04 21.24 -26.31
N SER A 38 1.72 21.93 -27.23
CA SER A 38 2.29 23.25 -26.95
C SER A 38 2.52 24.02 -28.24
N PHE A 39 2.65 25.34 -28.12
CA PHE A 39 3.03 26.20 -29.24
C PHE A 39 4.18 27.13 -28.86
N ARG A 40 4.94 27.54 -29.87
CA ARG A 40 6.01 28.54 -29.71
C ARG A 40 5.45 29.94 -29.92
N THR A 41 5.83 30.86 -29.05
CA THR A 41 5.61 32.29 -29.27
C THR A 41 6.68 32.86 -30.20
N LEU A 42 6.44 34.06 -30.74
CA LEU A 42 7.41 34.79 -31.57
C LEU A 42 8.76 35.03 -30.87
N GLY A 43 8.78 35.04 -29.53
CA GLY A 43 9.99 35.11 -28.70
C GLY A 43 10.68 33.78 -28.43
N GLY A 44 10.28 32.70 -29.10
CA GLY A 44 10.93 31.38 -29.01
C GLY A 44 10.58 30.55 -27.76
N HIS A 45 9.75 31.08 -26.86
CA HIS A 45 9.31 30.35 -25.66
C HIS A 45 8.08 29.46 -25.94
N PHE A 46 8.00 28.33 -25.25
CA PHE A 46 6.84 27.45 -25.34
C PHE A 46 5.71 27.86 -24.39
N ARG A 47 4.48 27.63 -24.81
CA ARG A 47 3.25 27.78 -24.03
C ARG A 47 2.45 26.49 -24.12
N ILE A 48 2.00 26.02 -22.96
CA ILE A 48 1.32 24.73 -22.78
C ILE A 48 -0.11 25.02 -22.33
N PRO A 49 -1.15 24.55 -23.05
CA PRO A 49 -2.54 24.64 -22.58
C PRO A 49 -2.71 23.88 -21.26
N SER A 50 -3.46 24.43 -20.31
CA SER A 50 -3.63 23.80 -19.01
C SER A 50 -4.20 22.37 -19.07
N GLY A 51 -5.13 22.10 -20.00
CA GLY A 51 -5.71 20.75 -20.21
C GLY A 51 -4.76 19.73 -20.88
N ALA A 52 -3.62 20.16 -21.44
CA ALA A 52 -2.65 19.24 -22.04
C ALA A 52 -1.85 18.44 -20.99
N LEU A 53 -1.88 18.88 -19.72
CA LEU A 53 -1.17 18.22 -18.62
C LEU A 53 -1.91 16.96 -18.11
N ASP A 54 -3.24 16.93 -18.24
CA ASP A 54 -4.07 15.81 -17.78
C ASP A 54 -3.85 14.54 -18.62
N ALA A 55 -3.56 14.71 -19.91
CA ALA A 55 -3.22 13.61 -20.81
C ALA A 55 -1.93 12.89 -20.39
N LEU A 56 -0.92 13.64 -19.92
CA LEU A 56 0.35 13.06 -19.46
C LEU A 56 0.28 12.38 -18.09
N ALA A 57 -0.58 12.86 -17.19
CA ALA A 57 -0.80 12.22 -15.90
C ALA A 57 -1.36 10.80 -16.05
N THR A 58 -2.00 10.53 -17.19
CA THR A 58 -2.60 9.24 -17.54
C THR A 58 -1.59 8.28 -18.21
N GLU A 59 -0.48 8.79 -18.78
CA GLU A 59 0.52 8.00 -19.55
C GLU A 59 1.88 7.79 -18.84
N LYS A 60 2.06 8.23 -17.59
CA LYS A 60 3.32 8.16 -16.82
C LYS A 60 3.68 6.75 -16.27
N ASN A 61 3.57 5.70 -17.08
CA ASN A 61 4.13 4.37 -16.79
C ASN A 61 5.17 3.99 -17.85
N ASP A 62 6.40 4.53 -17.76
CA ASP A 62 7.65 3.84 -18.14
C ASP A 62 8.90 4.71 -17.79
N LEU A 63 9.89 4.08 -17.15
CA LEU A 63 11.08 4.53 -16.37
C LEU A 63 12.29 5.07 -17.21
N PRO A 64 13.51 5.47 -16.68
CA PRO A 64 14.13 5.29 -15.33
C PRO A 64 15.00 6.42 -14.66
N ILE A 65 15.10 6.37 -13.30
CA ILE A 65 16.27 6.54 -12.36
C ILE A 65 16.98 7.93 -12.24
N LEU A 66 17.32 8.58 -11.10
CA LEU A 66 17.39 8.46 -9.61
C LEU A 66 17.31 9.94 -9.08
N ASP A 67 16.74 10.31 -7.92
CA ASP A 67 17.45 10.30 -6.62
C ASP A 67 16.56 10.65 -5.38
N THR A 68 16.72 9.83 -4.33
CA THR A 68 16.84 10.08 -2.87
C THR A 68 15.78 10.53 -1.84
N THR A 69 14.51 10.90 -2.09
CA THR A 69 13.59 11.18 -0.94
C THR A 69 12.15 10.70 -1.10
N ALA A 70 11.98 9.51 -1.66
CA ALA A 70 10.78 8.73 -1.49
C ALA A 70 11.25 7.36 -1.01
N ARG A 71 10.89 6.98 0.23
CA ARG A 71 10.91 5.60 0.71
C ARG A 71 10.54 4.73 -0.46
N GLN A 72 11.50 3.89 -0.90
CA GLN A 72 11.27 2.89 -1.93
C GLN A 72 9.87 2.32 -1.67
N ILE A 73 8.97 2.46 -2.65
CA ILE A 73 7.79 1.60 -2.70
C ILE A 73 8.40 0.23 -2.93
N SER A 74 8.69 -0.39 -1.82
CA SER A 74 9.54 -1.53 -1.72
C SER A 74 8.62 -2.67 -2.11
N THR A 75 8.60 -3.01 -3.40
CA THR A 75 7.86 -4.16 -3.94
C THR A 75 8.49 -5.42 -3.36
N PHE A 76 8.27 -5.68 -2.07
CA PHE A 76 8.85 -6.82 -1.40
C PHE A 76 7.83 -7.96 -1.30
N GLN A 77 7.84 -8.62 -2.44
CA GLN A 77 7.63 -10.03 -2.72
C GLN A 77 8.07 -10.98 -1.59
N TYR A 78 7.36 -12.09 -1.45
CA TYR A 78 7.65 -13.15 -0.52
C TYR A 78 9.06 -13.74 -0.70
N CYS A 79 9.58 -14.47 0.29
CA CYS A 79 10.94 -15.02 0.21
C CYS A 79 11.16 -15.84 -1.07
N TRP A 80 10.15 -16.57 -1.56
CA TRP A 80 10.25 -17.35 -2.79
C TRP A 80 10.21 -16.51 -4.07
N GLU A 81 9.56 -15.35 -4.06
CA GLU A 81 9.52 -14.43 -5.19
C GLU A 81 10.80 -13.57 -5.25
N TYR A 82 11.24 -13.07 -4.08
CA TYR A 82 12.47 -12.30 -3.95
C TYR A 82 13.70 -13.14 -4.27
N LEU A 83 13.81 -14.34 -3.67
CA LEU A 83 14.97 -15.20 -3.86
C LEU A 83 14.96 -15.92 -5.21
N SER A 84 13.81 -16.09 -5.87
CA SER A 84 13.78 -16.60 -7.25
C SER A 84 14.23 -15.56 -8.27
N LYS A 85 14.30 -14.27 -7.91
CA LYS A 85 14.67 -13.14 -8.79
C LYS A 85 13.87 -13.15 -10.10
N GLY A 86 12.59 -13.49 -10.03
CA GLY A 86 11.72 -13.60 -11.21
C GLY A 86 11.84 -14.93 -11.99
N GLY A 87 12.60 -15.90 -11.47
CA GLY A 87 12.63 -17.27 -11.98
C GLY A 87 11.44 -18.11 -11.50
N ALA A 88 11.33 -19.33 -12.03
CA ALA A 88 10.30 -20.28 -11.61
C ALA A 88 10.42 -20.60 -10.11
N ILE A 89 9.29 -20.56 -9.42
CA ILE A 89 9.16 -20.98 -8.03
C ILE A 89 9.37 -22.49 -7.97
N LYS A 90 10.27 -22.93 -7.10
CA LYS A 90 10.55 -24.35 -6.85
C LYS A 90 9.27 -25.05 -6.37
N PRO A 91 8.92 -26.23 -6.90
CA PRO A 91 7.71 -26.94 -6.50
C PRO A 91 7.69 -27.24 -4.99
N GLU A 92 8.85 -27.44 -4.37
CA GLU A 92 8.98 -27.66 -2.93
C GLU A 92 8.57 -26.43 -2.11
N CYS A 93 8.54 -25.22 -2.69
CA CYS A 93 8.03 -24.05 -2.00
C CYS A 93 6.55 -24.23 -1.65
N HIS A 94 5.76 -24.96 -2.45
CA HIS A 94 4.34 -25.17 -2.19
C HIS A 94 4.06 -25.94 -0.89
N GLU A 95 5.02 -26.74 -0.43
CA GLU A 95 4.93 -27.50 0.82
C GLU A 95 5.47 -26.72 2.04
N CYS A 96 6.11 -25.57 1.82
CA CYS A 96 6.67 -24.74 2.89
C CYS A 96 5.56 -24.01 3.66
N ILE A 97 5.58 -24.04 5.00
CA ILE A 97 4.61 -23.27 5.80
C ILE A 97 4.69 -21.78 5.47
N THR A 98 5.88 -21.21 5.27
CA THR A 98 6.01 -19.81 4.89
C THR A 98 5.27 -19.48 3.59
N TYR A 99 5.29 -20.40 2.61
CA TYR A 99 4.54 -20.26 1.36
C TYR A 99 3.05 -20.45 1.55
N ARG A 100 2.64 -21.52 2.24
CA ARG A 100 1.23 -21.84 2.47
C ARG A 100 0.52 -20.83 3.36
N SER A 101 1.21 -20.33 4.39
CA SER A 101 0.73 -19.27 5.28
C SER A 101 0.95 -17.87 4.72
N ARG A 102 1.54 -17.78 3.52
CA ARG A 102 2.00 -16.57 2.84
C ARG A 102 2.62 -15.55 3.79
N SER A 103 3.55 -16.02 4.63
CA SER A 103 4.25 -15.18 5.59
C SER A 103 5.40 -14.43 4.92
N ARG A 104 5.48 -13.13 5.18
CA ARG A 104 6.62 -12.29 4.78
C ARG A 104 7.86 -12.60 5.62
N ARG A 105 7.66 -12.96 6.88
CA ARG A 105 8.74 -13.18 7.85
C ARG A 105 9.12 -14.65 7.88
N CYS A 106 9.79 -15.11 6.82
CA CYS A 106 10.26 -16.49 6.73
C CYS A 106 11.17 -16.89 7.89
N TYR A 107 11.84 -15.92 8.52
CA TYR A 107 12.71 -16.11 9.67
C TYR A 107 11.96 -16.46 10.97
N GLU A 108 10.74 -15.94 11.19
CA GLU A 108 9.92 -16.30 12.37
C GLU A 108 9.45 -17.75 12.30
N LEU A 109 9.21 -18.24 11.08
CA LEU A 109 8.77 -19.61 10.82
C LEU A 109 9.95 -20.59 10.67
N ARG A 110 11.19 -20.12 10.83
CA ARG A 110 12.39 -20.95 10.67
C ARG A 110 12.58 -21.92 11.84
N ASP A 111 12.20 -21.48 13.03
CA ASP A 111 12.53 -22.16 14.28
C ASP A 111 11.35 -23.02 14.79
N LEU A 112 10.38 -23.31 13.90
CA LEU A 112 9.29 -24.23 14.18
C LEU A 112 9.83 -25.67 14.32
N PRO A 113 9.43 -26.40 15.37
CA PRO A 113 9.86 -27.78 15.60
C PRO A 113 9.42 -28.72 14.46
N GLU A 114 10.10 -29.87 14.35
CA GLU A 114 9.79 -30.96 13.40
C GLU A 114 10.03 -30.66 11.91
N GLY A 115 10.77 -29.59 11.57
CA GLY A 115 11.08 -29.28 10.16
C GLY A 115 9.88 -28.79 9.34
N LEU A 116 8.76 -28.51 10.02
CA LEU A 116 7.55 -27.91 9.46
C LEU A 116 7.76 -26.43 9.08
N GLY A 117 8.88 -25.82 9.46
CA GLY A 117 9.17 -24.41 9.22
C GLY A 117 9.51 -24.03 7.77
N CYS A 118 10.17 -22.88 7.62
CA CYS A 118 10.68 -22.44 6.32
C CYS A 118 11.67 -23.46 5.73
N LEU A 119 11.38 -24.01 4.54
CA LEU A 119 12.16 -25.07 3.89
C LEU A 119 13.52 -24.62 3.29
N ARG A 120 13.87 -23.34 3.40
CA ARG A 120 15.20 -22.78 3.00
C ARG A 120 15.62 -23.07 1.55
N LEU A 121 14.68 -23.32 0.64
CA LEU A 121 14.94 -23.83 -0.73
C LEU A 121 15.81 -22.91 -1.59
N TYR A 122 15.84 -21.61 -1.27
CA TYR A 122 16.70 -20.60 -1.90
C TYR A 122 17.62 -19.88 -0.90
N CYS A 123 17.57 -20.25 0.38
CA CYS A 123 18.31 -19.59 1.45
C CYS A 123 19.66 -20.31 1.63
N LYS A 124 20.74 -19.67 1.17
CA LYS A 124 22.11 -20.24 1.21
C LYS A 124 22.93 -19.78 2.42
N SER A 125 22.46 -18.78 3.17
CA SER A 125 23.19 -18.10 4.25
C SER A 125 22.32 -17.89 5.50
N SER A 126 22.94 -17.47 6.61
CA SER A 126 22.28 -17.00 7.84
C SER A 126 21.30 -15.86 7.54
N CYS A 127 20.27 -15.67 8.38
CA CYS A 127 19.38 -14.51 8.24
C CYS A 127 20.14 -13.17 8.38
N GLU A 128 21.21 -13.13 9.18
CA GLU A 128 22.07 -11.96 9.32
C GLU A 128 22.75 -11.55 8.00
N ASP A 129 23.02 -12.52 7.11
CA ASP A 129 23.64 -12.32 5.79
C ASP A 129 22.63 -12.47 4.65
N CYS A 130 21.34 -12.28 4.94
CA CYS A 130 20.26 -12.44 3.96
C CYS A 130 19.72 -11.07 3.53
N ASP A 131 19.90 -10.72 2.26
CA ASP A 131 19.39 -9.45 1.69
C ASP A 131 17.87 -9.31 1.91
N TYR A 132 17.12 -10.42 1.76
CA TYR A 132 15.67 -10.46 2.04
C TYR A 132 15.34 -10.17 3.51
N TYR A 133 16.15 -10.70 4.43
CA TYR A 133 15.97 -10.45 5.85
C TYR A 133 16.20 -8.98 6.18
N GLY A 134 17.31 -8.38 5.75
CA GLY A 134 17.61 -6.96 6.01
C GLY A 134 16.54 -6.01 5.44
N ILE A 135 15.87 -6.43 4.38
CA ILE A 135 14.73 -5.74 3.78
C ILE A 135 13.46 -5.87 4.64
N VAL A 136 13.07 -7.10 4.99
CA VAL A 136 11.77 -7.38 5.63
C VAL A 136 11.82 -7.18 7.15
N SER A 137 12.98 -7.29 7.79
CA SER A 137 13.14 -7.11 9.23
C SER A 137 12.89 -5.68 9.69
N GLY A 138 13.07 -4.69 8.80
CA GLY A 138 12.82 -3.27 9.08
C GLY A 138 11.48 -2.75 8.57
N GLN A 139 10.64 -3.59 7.95
CA GLN A 139 9.36 -3.15 7.42
C GLN A 139 8.30 -3.03 8.50
N GLY A 140 7.62 -1.88 8.49
CA GLY A 140 6.45 -1.65 9.31
C GLY A 140 5.22 -2.44 8.84
N ILE A 141 4.24 -2.57 9.73
CA ILE A 141 2.98 -3.26 9.47
C ILE A 141 2.07 -2.34 8.66
N ASN A 142 1.59 -2.80 7.50
CA ASN A 142 0.65 -2.03 6.69
C ASN A 142 -0.78 -2.33 7.16
N VAL A 143 -1.46 -1.31 7.71
CA VAL A 143 -2.85 -1.42 8.13
C VAL A 143 -3.71 -0.53 7.25
N MET A 144 -4.71 -1.12 6.60
CA MET A 144 -5.70 -0.35 5.85
C MET A 144 -6.98 -0.22 6.66
N VAL A 145 -7.54 0.99 6.74
CA VAL A 145 -8.74 1.27 7.53
C VAL A 145 -9.86 1.70 6.59
N LEU A 146 -10.88 0.87 6.46
CA LEU A 146 -12.09 1.15 5.69
C LEU A 146 -13.13 1.85 6.57
N SER A 147 -13.40 3.13 6.32
CA SER A 147 -14.38 3.94 7.05
C SER A 147 -14.99 5.06 6.20
N GLU A 148 -16.32 5.22 6.28
CA GLU A 148 -17.06 6.29 5.61
C GLU A 148 -17.03 7.64 6.37
N GLY A 149 -16.56 7.68 7.62
CA GLY A 149 -16.44 8.94 8.36
C GLY A 149 -16.52 8.84 9.89
N ASN A 150 -15.90 9.84 10.54
CA ASN A 150 -15.40 9.93 11.91
C ASN A 150 -13.93 9.49 12.06
N ARG A 151 -13.17 10.23 12.87
CA ARG A 151 -11.83 9.85 13.33
C ARG A 151 -11.96 8.58 14.17
N ILE A 152 -11.78 7.41 13.55
CA ILE A 152 -11.67 6.13 14.25
C ILE A 152 -10.41 6.11 15.12
N LEU A 153 -9.31 6.61 14.54
CA LEU A 153 -8.02 6.79 15.18
C LEU A 153 -7.90 8.21 15.73
N THR A 154 -7.56 8.33 17.01
CA THR A 154 -7.52 9.61 17.73
C THR A 154 -6.15 10.26 17.77
N ASP A 155 -5.09 9.47 17.70
CA ASP A 155 -3.68 9.84 17.89
C ASP A 155 -2.84 9.61 16.62
N TYR A 156 -3.49 9.43 15.47
CA TYR A 156 -2.80 9.22 14.21
C TYR A 156 -2.19 10.53 13.69
N ASP A 157 -0.87 10.50 13.54
CA ASP A 157 -0.08 11.52 12.87
C ASP A 157 0.73 10.82 11.76
N GLU A 158 0.66 11.33 10.52
CA GLU A 158 1.31 10.72 9.36
C GLU A 158 2.84 10.68 9.48
N ASP A 159 3.40 11.56 10.32
CA ASP A 159 4.85 11.71 10.54
C ASP A 159 5.39 10.80 11.67
N SER A 160 4.52 10.11 12.41
CA SER A 160 4.93 9.25 13.52
C SER A 160 5.47 7.89 13.03
N ASN A 161 6.79 7.70 13.15
CA ASN A 161 7.48 6.49 12.69
C ASN A 161 7.37 5.32 13.70
N ASN A 162 6.14 4.84 13.93
CA ASN A 162 5.87 3.73 14.87
C ASN A 162 6.02 2.33 14.25
N GLY A 163 6.65 2.22 13.07
CA GLY A 163 6.72 0.94 12.35
C GLY A 163 5.33 0.41 11.94
N ILE A 164 4.33 1.28 11.85
CA ILE A 164 2.99 0.98 11.35
C ILE A 164 2.65 2.02 10.29
N HIS A 165 2.23 1.56 9.12
CA HIS A 165 1.77 2.43 8.04
C HIS A 165 0.26 2.28 7.95
N ILE A 166 -0.47 3.32 8.31
CA ILE A 166 -1.92 3.30 8.30
C ILE A 166 -2.41 4.05 7.06
N ARG A 167 -3.32 3.45 6.29
CA ARG A 167 -3.97 4.10 5.17
C ARG A 167 -5.48 4.03 5.30
N PHE A 168 -6.14 5.18 5.23
CA PHE A 168 -7.59 5.26 5.24
C PHE A 168 -8.12 5.10 3.82
N VAL A 169 -9.19 4.32 3.69
CA VAL A 169 -9.97 4.17 2.47
C VAL A 169 -11.44 4.35 2.83
N THR A 170 -12.20 4.96 1.93
CA THR A 170 -13.59 5.37 2.19
C THR A 170 -14.60 4.44 1.54
N SER A 171 -14.18 3.68 0.53
CA SER A 171 -15.04 2.79 -0.24
C SER A 171 -14.42 1.41 -0.44
N GLU A 172 -15.28 0.43 -0.70
CA GLU A 172 -14.89 -0.95 -1.02
C GLU A 172 -14.08 -1.02 -2.31
N TYR A 173 -14.41 -0.15 -3.28
CA TYR A 173 -13.69 -0.04 -4.54
C TYR A 173 -12.27 0.50 -4.35
N GLU A 174 -12.11 1.57 -3.57
CA GLU A 174 -10.80 2.12 -3.23
C GLU A 174 -9.96 1.09 -2.45
N CYS A 175 -10.58 0.40 -1.49
CA CYS A 175 -9.98 -0.74 -0.79
C CYS A 175 -9.46 -1.77 -1.80
N ALA A 176 -10.31 -2.21 -2.75
CA ALA A 176 -9.95 -3.19 -3.76
C ALA A 176 -8.81 -2.76 -4.68
N MET A 177 -8.78 -1.49 -5.10
CA MET A 177 -7.69 -0.92 -5.92
C MET A 177 -6.37 -0.84 -5.16
N MET A 178 -6.44 -0.60 -3.85
CA MET A 178 -5.26 -0.40 -3.01
C MET A 178 -4.64 -1.70 -2.52
N ILE A 179 -5.37 -2.83 -2.54
CA ILE A 179 -4.83 -4.15 -2.16
C ILE A 179 -3.49 -4.44 -2.86
N GLU A 180 -3.41 -4.23 -4.17
CA GLU A 180 -2.22 -4.60 -4.96
C GLU A 180 -1.02 -3.69 -4.69
N LYS A 181 -1.27 -2.39 -4.50
CA LYS A 181 -0.23 -1.37 -4.30
C LYS A 181 0.21 -1.25 -2.85
N PHE A 182 -0.73 -1.27 -1.92
CA PHE A 182 -0.51 -1.08 -0.49
C PHE A 182 -0.24 -2.39 0.25
N ARG A 183 -0.76 -3.53 -0.27
CA ARG A 183 -0.56 -4.88 0.28
C ARG A 183 -0.71 -4.90 1.80
N PRO A 184 -1.93 -4.63 2.32
CA PRO A 184 -2.17 -4.59 3.75
C PRO A 184 -1.85 -5.93 4.42
N ASP A 185 -1.30 -5.90 5.62
CA ASP A 185 -1.20 -7.05 6.53
C ASP A 185 -2.52 -7.22 7.30
N TYR A 186 -3.13 -6.10 7.68
CA TYR A 186 -4.41 -6.03 8.36
C TYR A 186 -5.36 -5.07 7.65
N ILE A 187 -6.64 -5.41 7.61
CA ILE A 187 -7.69 -4.48 7.20
C ILE A 187 -8.65 -4.29 8.36
N VAL A 188 -8.76 -3.04 8.83
CA VAL A 188 -9.75 -2.64 9.82
C VAL A 188 -11.01 -2.20 9.08
N VAL A 189 -12.12 -2.91 9.30
CA VAL A 189 -13.42 -2.59 8.70
C VAL A 189 -14.31 -1.92 9.75
N ASP A 190 -14.75 -0.70 9.47
CA ASP A 190 -15.68 0.00 10.35
C ASP A 190 -17.12 -0.51 10.22
N CYS A 191 -17.68 -1.05 11.30
CA CYS A 191 -19.04 -1.55 11.33
C CYS A 191 -20.12 -0.45 11.20
N THR A 192 -19.78 0.85 11.21
CA THR A 192 -20.79 1.90 10.91
C THR A 192 -21.30 1.88 9.46
N LEU A 193 -20.65 1.14 8.56
CA LEU A 193 -21.17 0.84 7.23
C LEU A 193 -22.53 0.11 7.28
N GLY A 194 -22.89 -0.45 8.43
CA GLY A 194 -24.08 -1.25 8.64
C GLY A 194 -23.78 -2.74 8.51
N LYS A 195 -24.59 -3.57 9.18
CA LYS A 195 -24.34 -5.01 9.33
C LYS A 195 -24.20 -5.74 7.99
N LYS A 196 -25.20 -5.63 7.12
CA LYS A 196 -25.21 -6.31 5.81
C LYS A 196 -24.02 -5.92 4.93
N ARG A 197 -23.68 -4.63 4.90
CA ARG A 197 -22.54 -4.14 4.10
C ARG A 197 -21.21 -4.63 4.66
N THR A 198 -21.04 -4.57 5.99
CA THR A 198 -19.83 -5.07 6.67
C THR A 198 -19.58 -6.55 6.36
N GLU A 199 -20.63 -7.39 6.40
CA GLU A 199 -20.55 -8.82 6.07
C GLU A 199 -20.13 -9.05 4.62
N VAL A 200 -20.74 -8.33 3.66
CA VAL A 200 -20.41 -8.43 2.23
C VAL A 200 -18.96 -8.01 1.96
N VAL A 201 -18.49 -6.94 2.59
CA VAL A 201 -17.11 -6.47 2.48
C VAL A 201 -16.14 -7.51 3.02
N CYS A 202 -16.38 -8.02 4.24
CA CYS A 202 -15.50 -9.02 4.84
C CYS A 202 -15.41 -10.27 3.98
N ARG A 203 -16.56 -10.77 3.48
CA ARG A 203 -16.61 -11.91 2.57
C ARG A 203 -15.85 -11.64 1.27
N SER A 204 -16.00 -10.45 0.69
CA SER A 204 -15.34 -10.09 -0.57
C SER A 204 -13.83 -9.98 -0.40
N LEU A 205 -13.37 -9.36 0.68
CA LEU A 205 -11.94 -9.24 0.98
C LEU A 205 -11.31 -10.58 1.35
N PHE A 206 -12.03 -11.43 2.09
CA PHE A 206 -11.53 -12.75 2.46
C PHE A 206 -11.39 -13.69 1.27
N ASN A 207 -12.30 -13.60 0.29
CA ASN A 207 -12.28 -14.44 -0.91
C ASN A 207 -11.50 -13.82 -2.08
N ASP A 208 -10.95 -12.60 -1.94
CA ASP A 208 -10.18 -11.98 -3.00
C ASP A 208 -8.86 -12.73 -3.20
N PRO A 209 -8.62 -13.35 -4.37
CA PRO A 209 -7.40 -14.14 -4.61
C PRO A 209 -6.13 -13.28 -4.60
N ARG A 210 -6.25 -11.95 -4.76
CA ARG A 210 -5.13 -11.00 -4.70
C ARG A 210 -4.73 -10.68 -3.26
N ILE A 211 -5.58 -11.05 -2.30
CA ILE A 211 -5.33 -10.98 -0.86
C ILE A 211 -4.74 -12.32 -0.41
N PRO A 212 -3.42 -12.39 -0.21
CA PRO A 212 -2.77 -13.65 0.13
C PRO A 212 -3.17 -14.17 1.51
N VAL A 213 -3.05 -13.38 2.58
CA VAL A 213 -3.44 -13.73 3.96
C VAL A 213 -3.64 -12.42 4.72
N VAL A 214 -4.73 -11.70 4.45
CA VAL A 214 -5.06 -10.50 5.24
C VAL A 214 -5.84 -10.91 6.47
N ARG A 215 -5.50 -10.32 7.61
CA ARG A 215 -6.25 -10.44 8.86
C ARG A 215 -7.28 -9.32 8.95
N LEU A 216 -8.56 -9.67 9.00
CA LEU A 216 -9.65 -8.71 9.11
C LEU A 216 -9.92 -8.35 10.58
N ILE A 217 -9.91 -7.06 10.91
CA ILE A 217 -10.25 -6.53 12.23
C ILE A 217 -11.54 -5.73 12.12
N LEU A 218 -12.54 -6.05 12.94
CA LEU A 218 -13.78 -5.28 12.99
C LEU A 218 -13.69 -4.14 14.00
N SER A 219 -14.10 -2.94 13.60
CA SER A 219 -14.15 -1.75 14.46
C SER A 219 -15.59 -1.39 14.78
N SER A 220 -15.99 -1.37 16.06
CA SER A 220 -17.35 -1.00 16.47
C SER A 220 -17.41 -0.34 17.85
N LYS A 221 -18.50 0.37 18.15
CA LYS A 221 -18.74 0.97 19.49
C LYS A 221 -19.11 -0.08 20.54
N ILE A 222 -19.78 -1.15 20.11
CA ILE A 222 -20.34 -2.20 20.97
C ILE A 222 -19.71 -3.54 20.58
N LYS A 223 -19.25 -4.30 21.58
CA LYS A 223 -18.67 -5.64 21.38
C LYS A 223 -19.79 -6.66 21.13
N LYS A 224 -20.29 -6.69 19.89
CA LYS A 224 -21.23 -7.72 19.41
C LYS A 224 -20.51 -8.70 18.49
N LEU A 225 -19.56 -9.47 19.03
CA LEU A 225 -18.78 -10.45 18.25
C LEU A 225 -19.64 -11.61 17.73
N SER A 226 -20.64 -12.03 18.51
CA SER A 226 -21.47 -13.20 18.22
C SER A 226 -22.30 -13.07 16.94
N GLU A 227 -22.45 -11.87 16.40
CA GLU A 227 -23.20 -11.60 15.18
C GLU A 227 -22.33 -11.62 13.91
N TYR A 228 -20.99 -11.62 14.04
CA TYR A 228 -20.03 -11.56 12.92
C TYR A 228 -18.96 -12.66 12.97
N CYS A 229 -19.07 -13.59 13.93
CA CYS A 229 -18.15 -14.72 14.11
C CYS A 229 -18.34 -15.77 13.02
N ASP A 230 -17.95 -15.42 11.79
CA ASP A 230 -17.47 -16.38 10.81
C ASP A 230 -15.95 -16.52 10.94
N LYS A 231 -15.40 -17.64 10.46
CA LYS A 231 -13.96 -18.00 10.46
C LYS A 231 -13.05 -16.96 9.76
N GLU A 232 -13.60 -15.87 9.27
CA GLU A 232 -12.98 -14.87 8.40
C GLU A 232 -12.44 -13.66 9.18
N VAL A 233 -12.89 -13.43 10.41
CA VAL A 233 -12.52 -12.27 11.23
C VAL A 233 -11.40 -12.64 12.21
N PHE A 234 -10.29 -11.89 12.16
CA PHE A 234 -9.13 -12.07 13.04
C PHE A 234 -9.36 -11.49 14.44
N GLY A 235 -9.97 -10.30 14.52
CA GLY A 235 -10.11 -9.60 15.79
C GLY A 235 -11.13 -8.48 15.77
N TRP A 236 -11.31 -7.83 16.92
CA TRP A 236 -12.21 -6.70 17.07
C TRP A 236 -11.61 -5.64 17.97
N ILE A 237 -11.86 -4.38 17.61
CA ILE A 237 -11.40 -3.22 18.35
C ILE A 237 -12.56 -2.24 18.62
N LYS A 238 -12.58 -1.68 19.82
CA LYS A 238 -13.58 -0.70 20.22
C LYS A 238 -13.22 0.67 19.66
N LYS A 239 -14.12 1.32 18.93
CA LYS A 239 -13.89 2.71 18.46
C LYS A 239 -14.45 3.78 19.41
N PRO A 240 -13.81 4.97 19.47
CA PRO A 240 -12.52 5.32 18.87
C PRO A 240 -11.35 4.62 19.59
N PHE A 241 -10.26 4.37 18.88
CA PHE A 241 -9.06 3.72 19.42
C PHE A 241 -7.77 4.45 19.07
N THR A 242 -6.70 4.13 19.80
CA THR A 242 -5.35 4.64 19.55
C THR A 242 -4.53 3.70 18.67
N VAL A 243 -3.45 4.20 18.06
CA VAL A 243 -2.48 3.37 17.32
C VAL A 243 -1.92 2.26 18.23
N ARG A 244 -1.71 2.56 19.51
CA ARG A 244 -1.27 1.58 20.50
C ARG A 244 -2.28 0.44 20.68
N GLN A 245 -3.56 0.75 20.85
CA GLN A 245 -4.62 -0.26 20.98
C GLN A 245 -4.76 -1.13 19.72
N LEU A 246 -4.51 -0.55 18.55
CA LEU A 246 -4.46 -1.29 17.29
C LEU A 246 -3.27 -2.27 17.28
N MET A 247 -2.09 -1.85 17.73
CA MET A 247 -0.92 -2.72 17.86
C MET A 247 -1.16 -3.84 18.88
N ASP A 248 -1.72 -3.55 20.05
CA ASP A 248 -2.06 -4.56 21.06
C ASP A 248 -3.04 -5.60 20.50
N CYS A 249 -4.01 -5.17 19.68
CA CYS A 249 -4.95 -6.06 18.99
C CYS A 249 -4.27 -6.94 17.92
N ILE A 250 -3.26 -6.41 17.24
CA ILE A 250 -2.46 -7.11 16.24
C ILE A 250 -1.54 -8.17 16.88
N GLU A 251 -0.95 -7.85 18.03
CA GLU A 251 -0.06 -8.74 18.78
C GLU A 251 -0.81 -9.83 19.58
N GLY A 252 -2.13 -9.70 19.73
CA GLY A 252 -2.96 -10.64 20.48
C GLY A 252 -2.87 -10.49 22.00
N THR A 253 -2.38 -9.33 22.47
CA THR A 253 -2.24 -8.96 23.88
C THR A 253 -3.48 -8.23 24.45
N ALA A 254 -4.53 -8.07 23.65
CA ALA A 254 -5.76 -7.31 23.96
C ALA A 254 -6.99 -8.17 24.32
#